data_AF-A0A1A3CR33-F1
#
_entry.id   AF-A0A1A3CR33-F1
#
_cell.length_a   1.000
_cell.length_b   1.000
_cell.length_c   1.000
_cell.angle_alpha   90.00
_cell.angle_beta   90.00
_cell.angle_gamma   90.00
#
_symmetry.space_group_name_H-M   'P 1'
#
loop_
_entity.id
_entity.type
_entity.pdbx_description
1 polymer ?
#
loop_
_entity_poly.entity_id
_entity_poly.type
_entity_poly.pdbx_seq_one_letter_code
_entity_poly.pdbx_strand_id
1 'polypeptide(L)'
;AATGIATAYLDVIAVVTIYQWAPAPAGLVLAAVVGGGGLALARRWDSEQLALLVLVPLIGLAPALTRGVDLLLISFMLALSAAALPVQLGKNWMWMHGARVAAPTLPLLLALIAVNPHDNTWLIGGACAVAALLAVASGLVLLPSTSNPAALALITTAGTLPVLASAIAVDRMLAAVMAAALAAAMLAVALIGNHPRIVVQTWSAWSAISALIAITVAFAGYIEAPVLLALAVVVAVAGRRDAVARWSATGFGVIGTVLFYSYVPLRVLVRATAIPTPIAVSTLAASLLVITFAVVMTRTCVGANRDSDVSGLLIAAASTVVVYAVTAFTVTAGVLVGGTAGGFLAGHMAATICWIGGAAALFVYALRLDESERRTEPITAGLALTGAAMAKLFLFDLATLDGIFRVAAFIIVGLVLLGMGAGYARSLART
;
A
#
# COMPACT_ATOMS: atom_id res chain seq x y z
N ALA A 1 20.45 -14.25 41.67
CA ALA A 1 19.08 -13.96 41.22
C ALA A 1 18.71 -14.75 39.97
N ALA A 2 19.38 -14.53 38.83
CA ALA A 2 19.08 -15.22 37.57
C ALA A 2 19.03 -16.75 37.70
N THR A 3 20.00 -17.35 38.38
CA THR A 3 20.05 -18.81 38.64
C THR A 3 18.83 -19.30 39.40
N GLY A 4 18.43 -18.62 40.49
CA GLY A 4 17.25 -19.01 41.26
C GLY A 4 15.94 -18.88 40.47
N ILE A 5 15.83 -17.88 39.59
CA ILE A 5 14.66 -17.72 38.70
C ILE A 5 14.63 -18.85 37.67
N ALA A 6 15.77 -19.20 37.08
CA ALA A 6 15.87 -20.32 36.15
C ALA A 6 15.48 -21.64 36.82
N THR A 7 15.96 -21.90 38.05
CA THR A 7 15.55 -23.07 38.84
C THR A 7 14.04 -23.10 39.08
N ALA A 8 13.45 -21.97 39.50
CA ALA A 8 12.01 -21.90 39.74
C ALA A 8 11.18 -22.17 38.46
N TYR A 9 11.63 -21.71 37.29
CA TYR A 9 10.99 -22.05 36.03
C TYR A 9 11.10 -23.54 35.67
N LEU A 10 12.26 -24.16 35.91
CA LEU A 10 12.44 -25.60 35.72
C LEU A 10 11.53 -26.41 36.65
N ASP A 11 11.37 -25.97 37.91
CA ASP A 11 10.45 -26.60 38.86
C ASP A 11 8.99 -26.50 38.38
N VAL A 12 8.57 -25.33 37.88
CA VAL A 12 7.22 -25.15 37.32
C VAL A 12 6.97 -26.08 36.14
N ILE A 13 7.93 -26.22 35.22
CA ILE A 13 7.84 -27.17 34.11
C ILE A 13 7.74 -28.59 34.63
N ALA A 14 8.62 -28.99 35.56
CA ALA A 14 8.62 -30.34 36.10
C ALA A 14 7.27 -30.69 36.74
N VAL A 15 6.70 -29.78 37.53
CA VAL A 15 5.39 -29.97 38.17
C VAL A 15 4.26 -30.16 37.15
N VAL A 16 4.28 -29.42 36.04
CA VAL A 16 3.19 -29.40 35.05
C VAL A 16 3.34 -30.47 33.97
N THR A 17 4.54 -30.62 33.41
CA THR A 17 4.76 -31.46 32.22
C THR A 17 5.28 -32.85 32.55
N ILE A 18 6.22 -32.96 33.51
CA ILE A 18 6.87 -34.23 33.89
C ILE A 18 6.02 -34.97 34.91
N TYR A 19 5.77 -34.35 36.07
CA TYR A 19 5.05 -34.94 37.17
C TYR A 19 3.53 -34.86 37.02
N GLN A 20 3.04 -33.93 36.19
CA GLN A 20 1.61 -33.70 35.93
C GLN A 20 0.79 -33.45 37.20
N TRP A 21 1.41 -32.87 38.22
CA TRP A 21 0.77 -32.56 39.51
C TRP A 21 -0.13 -31.33 39.45
N ALA A 22 0.06 -30.46 38.46
CA ALA A 22 -0.75 -29.26 38.28
C ALA A 22 -1.15 -29.06 36.81
N PRO A 23 -2.34 -28.49 36.54
CA PRO A 23 -2.77 -28.19 35.18
C PRO A 23 -2.02 -26.97 34.62
N ALA A 24 -1.95 -26.86 33.28
CA ALA A 24 -1.23 -25.80 32.58
C ALA A 24 -1.56 -24.35 33.04
N PRO A 25 -2.84 -23.97 33.30
CA PRO A 25 -3.16 -22.63 33.78
C PRO A 25 -2.48 -22.30 35.11
N ALA A 26 -2.42 -23.27 36.04
CA ALA A 26 -1.76 -23.09 37.33
C ALA A 26 -0.24 -22.92 37.13
N GLY A 27 0.35 -23.70 36.21
CA GLY A 27 1.73 -23.54 35.79
C GLY A 27 2.06 -22.13 35.29
N LEU A 28 1.22 -21.58 34.41
CA LEU A 28 1.40 -20.23 33.87
C LEU A 28 1.28 -19.15 34.94
N VAL A 29 0.35 -19.29 35.90
CA VAL A 29 0.23 -18.36 37.03
C VAL A 29 1.49 -18.39 37.89
N LEU A 30 2.00 -19.58 38.23
CA LEU A 30 3.25 -19.71 38.99
C LEU A 30 4.43 -19.10 38.22
N ALA A 31 4.54 -19.39 36.92
CA ALA A 31 5.57 -18.81 36.07
C ALA A 31 5.47 -17.28 35.98
N ALA A 32 4.26 -16.71 35.91
CA ALA A 32 4.06 -15.26 35.92
C ALA A 32 4.44 -14.62 37.27
N VAL A 33 4.16 -15.28 38.40
CA VAL A 33 4.58 -14.78 39.72
C VAL A 33 6.11 -14.75 39.82
N VAL A 34 6.77 -15.84 39.43
CA VAL A 34 8.24 -15.94 39.39
C VAL A 34 8.83 -14.87 38.45
N GLY A 35 8.27 -14.75 37.24
CA GLY A 35 8.70 -13.77 36.25
C GLY A 35 8.48 -12.32 36.71
N GLY A 36 7.33 -12.02 37.33
CA GLY A 36 7.02 -10.71 37.90
C GLY A 36 8.00 -10.32 39.00
N GLY A 37 8.31 -11.24 39.93
CA GLY A 37 9.34 -11.03 40.95
C GLY A 37 10.73 -10.79 40.35
N GLY A 38 11.11 -11.56 39.32
CA GLY A 38 12.35 -11.39 38.58
C GLY A 38 12.45 -10.03 37.87
N LEU A 39 11.38 -9.59 37.22
CA LEU A 39 11.32 -8.30 36.53
C LEU A 39 11.33 -7.12 37.50
N ALA A 40 10.65 -7.24 38.65
CA ALA A 40 10.71 -6.22 39.71
C ALA A 40 12.14 -6.07 40.25
N LEU A 41 12.85 -7.18 40.45
CA LEU A 41 14.25 -7.18 40.86
C LEU A 41 15.16 -6.58 39.79
N ALA A 42 14.94 -6.93 38.51
CA ALA A 42 15.67 -6.35 37.38
C ALA A 42 15.50 -4.84 37.29
N ARG A 43 14.29 -4.31 37.53
CA ARG A 43 14.02 -2.87 37.63
C ARG A 43 14.75 -2.24 38.80
N ARG A 44 14.75 -2.88 39.97
CA ARG A 44 15.42 -2.37 41.17
C ARG A 44 16.94 -2.30 41.00
N TRP A 45 17.52 -3.23 40.24
CA TRP A 45 18.96 -3.27 39.96
C TRP A 45 19.35 -2.61 38.64
N ASP A 46 18.39 -2.01 37.94
CA ASP A 46 18.58 -1.34 36.66
C ASP A 46 19.32 -2.19 35.60
N SER A 47 19.01 -3.49 35.54
CA SER A 47 19.71 -4.44 34.67
C SER A 47 18.80 -5.02 33.59
N GLU A 48 18.99 -4.55 32.35
CA GLU A 48 18.28 -5.09 31.18
C GLU A 48 18.61 -6.57 30.95
N GLN A 49 19.87 -6.97 31.12
CA GLN A 49 20.30 -8.36 30.95
C GLN A 49 19.56 -9.29 31.92
N LEU A 50 19.39 -8.86 33.18
CA LEU A 50 18.60 -9.63 34.14
C LEU A 50 17.13 -9.70 33.70
N ALA A 51 16.54 -8.60 33.22
CA ALA A 51 15.17 -8.61 32.71
C ALA A 51 15.00 -9.58 31.52
N LEU A 52 15.95 -9.62 30.61
CA LEU A 52 15.96 -10.56 29.48
C LEU A 52 16.11 -12.02 29.93
N LEU A 53 17.01 -12.28 30.89
CA LEU A 53 17.18 -13.61 31.50
C LEU A 53 15.92 -14.08 32.24
N VAL A 54 15.01 -13.18 32.58
CA VAL A 54 13.71 -13.52 33.18
C VAL A 54 12.62 -13.70 32.12
N LEU A 55 12.54 -12.78 31.15
CA LEU A 55 11.45 -12.75 30.19
C LEU A 55 11.63 -13.77 29.05
N VAL A 56 12.84 -13.89 28.49
CA VAL A 56 13.09 -14.75 27.32
C VAL A 56 12.85 -16.23 27.64
N PRO A 57 13.33 -16.78 28.78
CA PRO A 57 12.96 -18.14 29.16
C PRO A 57 11.46 -18.30 29.33
N LEU A 58 10.77 -17.34 29.94
CA LEU A 58 9.31 -17.44 30.12
C LEU A 58 8.57 -17.53 28.78
N ILE A 59 9.02 -16.78 27.76
CA ILE A 59 8.49 -16.86 26.38
C ILE A 59 8.73 -18.26 25.79
N GLY A 60 9.93 -18.81 25.95
CA GLY A 60 10.29 -20.13 25.41
C GLY A 60 9.64 -21.31 26.13
N LEU A 61 9.33 -21.16 27.42
CA LEU A 61 8.81 -22.24 28.26
C LEU A 61 7.29 -22.37 28.21
N ALA A 62 6.57 -21.27 28.01
CA ALA A 62 5.11 -21.32 28.01
C ALA A 62 4.50 -22.25 26.95
N PRO A 63 5.01 -22.35 25.69
CA PRO A 63 4.50 -23.32 24.72
C PRO A 63 4.64 -24.78 25.18
N ALA A 64 5.68 -25.09 25.97
CA ALA A 64 5.86 -26.43 26.53
C ALA A 64 4.82 -26.75 27.62
N LEU A 65 4.35 -25.74 28.36
CA LEU A 65 3.29 -25.89 29.38
C LEU A 65 1.92 -26.13 28.74
N THR A 66 1.64 -25.47 27.61
CA THR A 66 0.35 -25.56 26.90
C THR A 66 0.28 -26.67 25.86
N ARG A 67 1.40 -27.37 25.61
CA ARG A 67 1.54 -28.45 24.59
C ARG A 67 1.20 -27.99 23.17
N GLY A 68 1.40 -26.71 22.86
CA GLY A 68 1.09 -26.14 21.55
C GLY A 68 0.72 -24.67 21.59
N VAL A 69 0.34 -24.14 20.43
CA VAL A 69 -0.09 -22.75 20.25
C VAL A 69 -1.61 -22.68 20.33
N ASP A 70 -2.13 -22.58 21.55
CA ASP A 70 -3.56 -22.44 21.82
C ASP A 70 -3.93 -21.02 22.27
N LEU A 71 -5.23 -20.74 22.39
CA LEU A 71 -5.73 -19.42 22.80
C LEU A 71 -5.25 -19.05 24.21
N LEU A 72 -5.03 -20.05 25.08
CA LEU A 72 -4.53 -19.87 26.43
C LEU A 72 -3.08 -19.37 26.42
N LEU A 73 -2.20 -19.95 25.60
CA LEU A 73 -0.84 -19.45 25.39
C LEU A 73 -0.85 -18.03 24.84
N ILE A 74 -1.66 -17.75 23.82
CA ILE A 74 -1.74 -16.42 23.20
C ILE A 74 -2.20 -15.38 24.22
N SER A 75 -3.25 -15.69 24.99
CA SER A 75 -3.78 -14.81 26.03
C SER A 75 -2.75 -14.55 27.13
N PHE A 76 -2.02 -15.59 27.54
CA PHE A 76 -0.92 -15.46 28.48
C PHE A 76 0.21 -14.57 27.96
N MET A 77 0.61 -14.72 26.70
CA MET A 77 1.66 -13.90 26.08
C MET A 77 1.27 -12.43 25.94
N LEU A 78 0.01 -12.16 25.61
CA LEU A 78 -0.54 -10.81 25.61
C LEU A 78 -0.53 -10.20 27.02
N ALA A 79 -0.99 -10.96 28.02
CA ALA A 79 -0.98 -10.53 29.42
C ALA A 79 0.44 -10.27 29.93
N LEU A 80 1.39 -11.16 29.62
CA LEU A 80 2.80 -10.99 29.94
C LEU A 80 3.39 -9.74 29.28
N SER A 81 3.07 -9.51 28.00
CA SER A 81 3.51 -8.33 27.26
C SER A 81 2.97 -7.03 27.86
N ALA A 82 1.71 -7.02 28.31
CA ALA A 82 1.10 -5.88 28.99
C ALA A 82 1.70 -5.66 30.39
N ALA A 83 1.82 -6.73 31.19
CA ALA A 83 2.31 -6.67 32.57
C ALA A 83 3.79 -6.28 32.68
N ALA A 84 4.59 -6.56 31.65
CA ALA A 84 6.00 -6.19 31.61
C ALA A 84 6.24 -4.74 31.14
N LEU A 85 5.22 -4.01 30.65
CA LEU A 85 5.36 -2.62 30.20
C LEU A 85 5.78 -1.66 31.34
N PRO A 86 5.13 -1.66 32.53
CA PRO A 86 5.49 -0.74 33.62
C PRO A 86 6.95 -0.88 34.05
N VAL A 87 7.51 -2.08 33.89
CA VAL A 87 8.89 -2.40 34.25
C VAL A 87 9.91 -1.67 33.37
N GLN A 88 9.52 -1.28 32.15
CA GLN A 88 10.38 -0.58 31.18
C GLN A 88 10.23 0.95 31.24
N LEU A 89 9.25 1.49 31.99
CA LEU A 89 8.98 2.93 32.01
C LEU A 89 10.18 3.73 32.51
N GLY A 90 10.62 4.70 31.68
CA GLY A 90 11.75 5.57 31.95
C GLY A 90 13.13 4.93 31.74
N LYS A 91 13.19 3.73 31.14
CA LYS A 91 14.44 3.00 30.89
C LYS A 91 14.64 2.78 29.39
N ASN A 92 15.88 2.88 28.93
CA ASN A 92 16.26 2.61 27.54
C ASN A 92 16.57 1.11 27.33
N TRP A 93 15.61 0.23 27.62
CA TRP A 93 15.78 -1.22 27.50
C TRP A 93 15.19 -1.75 26.20
N MET A 94 15.94 -1.53 25.12
CA MET A 94 15.50 -1.83 23.75
C MET A 94 15.27 -3.31 23.49
N TRP A 95 16.16 -4.16 23.96
CA TRP A 95 16.07 -5.61 23.77
C TRP A 95 14.89 -6.17 24.58
N MET A 96 14.65 -5.60 25.76
CA MET A 96 13.50 -5.94 26.59
C MET A 96 12.19 -5.59 25.88
N HIS A 97 12.11 -4.43 25.19
CA HIS A 97 10.97 -4.08 24.35
C HIS A 97 10.79 -5.08 23.19
N GLY A 98 11.88 -5.43 22.50
CA GLY A 98 11.90 -6.45 21.45
C GLY A 98 11.34 -7.79 21.92
N ALA A 99 11.82 -8.31 23.06
CA ALA A 99 11.33 -9.55 23.65
C ALA A 99 9.84 -9.48 24.00
N ARG A 100 9.39 -8.35 24.56
CA ARG A 100 7.99 -8.12 24.95
C ARG A 100 7.04 -8.05 23.75
N VAL A 101 7.52 -7.56 22.61
CA VAL A 101 6.79 -7.55 21.33
C VAL A 101 6.81 -8.94 20.69
N ALA A 102 7.94 -9.63 20.71
CA ALA A 102 8.07 -10.99 20.19
C ALA A 102 7.17 -12.00 20.92
N ALA A 103 6.98 -11.82 22.23
CA ALA A 103 6.18 -12.69 23.09
C ALA A 103 4.78 -13.01 22.52
N PRO A 104 3.91 -12.03 22.21
CA PRO A 104 2.63 -12.30 21.56
C PRO A 104 2.74 -12.47 20.04
N THR A 105 3.70 -11.80 19.38
CA THR A 105 3.77 -11.76 17.91
C THR A 105 4.11 -13.13 17.32
N LEU A 106 5.11 -13.83 17.85
CA LEU A 106 5.55 -15.12 17.28
C LEU A 106 4.47 -16.20 17.39
N PRO A 107 3.85 -16.44 18.56
CA PRO A 107 2.76 -17.42 18.67
C PRO A 107 1.55 -17.03 17.82
N LEU A 108 1.21 -15.75 17.71
CA LEU A 108 0.09 -15.31 16.86
C LEU A 108 0.35 -15.59 15.37
N LEU A 109 1.55 -15.30 14.87
CA LEU A 109 1.90 -15.61 13.47
C LEU A 109 1.85 -17.11 13.20
N LEU A 110 2.32 -17.94 14.15
CA LEU A 110 2.21 -19.39 14.06
C LEU A 110 0.75 -19.85 14.09
N ALA A 111 -0.07 -19.29 14.98
CA ALA A 111 -1.49 -19.61 15.08
C ALA A 111 -2.25 -19.30 13.79
N LEU A 112 -1.95 -18.17 13.14
CA LEU A 112 -2.58 -17.79 11.87
C LEU A 112 -2.26 -18.76 10.73
N ILE A 113 -1.09 -19.43 10.76
CA ILE A 113 -0.72 -20.44 9.76
C ILE A 113 -1.31 -21.81 10.12
N ALA A 114 -1.47 -22.10 11.41
CA ALA A 114 -1.92 -23.39 11.93
C ALA A 114 -3.44 -23.47 12.24
N VAL A 115 -4.22 -22.47 11.82
CA VAL A 115 -5.66 -22.39 12.09
C VAL A 115 -6.39 -23.61 11.55
N ASN A 116 -7.23 -24.23 12.38
CA ASN A 116 -8.12 -25.31 12.00
C ASN A 116 -9.53 -24.80 11.70
N PRO A 117 -10.34 -25.52 10.89
CA PRO A 117 -11.72 -25.13 10.59
C PRO A 117 -12.66 -25.00 11.80
N HIS A 118 -12.31 -25.62 12.93
CA HIS A 118 -13.07 -25.57 14.18
C HIS A 118 -12.64 -24.42 15.11
N ASP A 119 -11.56 -23.72 14.79
CA ASP A 119 -11.05 -22.62 15.61
C ASP A 119 -11.90 -21.36 15.44
N ASN A 120 -12.11 -20.63 16.53
CA ASN A 120 -12.86 -19.38 16.49
C ASN A 120 -11.97 -18.25 15.96
N THR A 121 -12.05 -18.02 14.65
CA THR A 121 -11.27 -17.00 13.92
C THR A 121 -11.46 -15.57 14.45
N TRP A 122 -12.62 -15.26 15.04
CA TRP A 122 -12.87 -13.96 15.68
C TRP A 122 -11.99 -13.73 16.92
N LEU A 123 -11.78 -14.76 17.73
CA LEU A 123 -10.91 -14.66 18.91
C LEU A 123 -9.44 -14.47 18.51
N ILE A 124 -9.00 -15.16 17.46
CA ILE A 124 -7.63 -15.02 16.91
C ILE A 124 -7.44 -13.63 16.31
N GLY A 125 -8.42 -13.14 15.54
CA GLY A 125 -8.43 -11.77 15.01
C GLY A 125 -8.42 -10.72 16.13
N GLY A 126 -9.22 -10.91 17.17
CA GLY A 126 -9.22 -10.07 18.37
C GLY A 126 -7.87 -10.07 19.09
N ALA A 127 -7.22 -11.24 19.23
CA ALA A 127 -5.89 -11.34 19.82
C ALA A 127 -4.83 -10.60 18.98
N CYS A 128 -4.92 -10.66 17.65
CA CYS A 128 -4.07 -9.86 16.76
C CYS A 128 -4.30 -8.35 16.98
N ALA A 129 -5.56 -7.92 17.12
CA ALA A 129 -5.91 -6.53 17.41
C ALA A 129 -5.27 -6.05 18.72
N VAL A 130 -5.40 -6.85 19.79
CA VAL A 130 -4.80 -6.54 21.10
C VAL A 130 -3.28 -6.50 21.02
N ALA A 131 -2.64 -7.43 20.29
CA ALA A 131 -1.19 -7.41 20.08
C ALA A 131 -0.72 -6.11 19.41
N ALA A 132 -1.42 -5.68 18.35
CA ALA A 132 -1.10 -4.44 17.65
C ALA A 132 -1.31 -3.21 18.56
N LEU A 133 -2.41 -3.16 19.32
CA LEU A 133 -2.66 -2.09 20.29
C LEU A 133 -1.55 -2.03 21.35
N LEU A 134 -1.15 -3.18 21.90
CA LEU A 134 -0.06 -3.26 22.86
C LEU A 134 1.27 -2.81 22.24
N ALA A 135 1.57 -3.20 21.01
CA ALA A 135 2.79 -2.78 20.31
C ALA A 135 2.82 -1.26 20.10
N VAL A 136 1.76 -0.68 19.55
CA VAL A 136 1.65 0.77 19.28
C VAL A 136 1.68 1.58 20.57
N ALA A 137 0.88 1.20 21.57
CA ALA A 137 0.86 1.89 22.87
C ALA A 137 2.23 1.82 23.55
N SER A 138 2.88 0.66 23.49
CA SER A 138 4.24 0.48 24.01
C SER A 138 5.27 1.35 23.30
N GLY A 139 5.24 1.40 21.97
CA GLY A 139 6.10 2.25 21.17
C GLY A 139 5.95 3.72 21.57
N LEU A 140 4.72 4.21 21.68
CA LEU A 140 4.41 5.59 22.07
C LEU A 140 4.92 5.92 23.48
N VAL A 141 4.67 5.04 24.45
CA VAL A 141 5.04 5.25 25.85
C VAL A 141 6.56 5.23 26.05
N LEU A 142 7.28 4.40 25.29
CA LEU A 142 8.73 4.24 25.42
C LEU A 142 9.54 5.20 24.53
N LEU A 143 8.90 5.87 23.57
CA LEU A 143 9.55 6.80 22.65
C LEU A 143 10.28 7.97 23.33
N PRO A 144 9.78 8.58 24.43
CA PRO A 144 10.51 9.67 25.10
C PRO A 144 11.81 9.21 25.77
N SER A 145 11.91 7.93 26.15
CA SER A 145 13.06 7.38 26.90
C SER A 145 14.06 6.62 26.04
N THR A 146 13.78 6.43 24.74
CA THR A 146 14.67 5.65 23.86
C THR A 146 15.85 6.46 23.37
N SER A 147 17.03 5.83 23.30
CA SER A 147 18.19 6.40 22.62
C SER A 147 18.25 6.05 21.13
N ASN A 148 17.47 5.07 20.68
CA ASN A 148 17.41 4.65 19.26
C ASN A 148 15.95 4.60 18.77
N PRO A 149 15.41 5.75 18.31
CA PRO A 149 14.02 5.85 17.90
C PRO A 149 13.70 5.03 16.64
N ALA A 150 14.69 4.77 15.77
CA ALA A 150 14.51 3.98 14.56
C ALA A 150 14.23 2.50 14.89
N ALA A 151 15.02 1.90 15.77
CA ALA A 151 14.81 0.53 16.22
C ALA A 151 13.48 0.36 16.96
N LEU A 152 13.11 1.34 17.81
CA LEU A 152 11.81 1.34 18.47
C LEU A 152 10.65 1.36 17.46
N ALA A 153 10.73 2.22 16.43
CA ALA A 153 9.71 2.30 15.40
C ALA A 153 9.57 0.96 14.64
N LEU A 154 10.70 0.33 14.27
CA LEU A 154 10.72 -0.96 13.59
C LEU A 154 10.15 -2.10 14.44
N ILE A 155 10.51 -2.17 15.72
CA ILE A 155 9.95 -3.18 16.65
C ILE A 155 8.45 -2.95 16.84
N THR A 156 8.02 -1.69 16.96
CA THR A 156 6.59 -1.33 17.05
C THR A 156 5.83 -1.81 15.83
N THR A 157 6.34 -1.57 14.62
CA THR A 157 5.72 -2.06 13.38
C THR A 157 5.71 -3.58 13.30
N ALA A 158 6.80 -4.25 13.72
CA ALA A 158 6.88 -5.70 13.75
C ALA A 158 5.81 -6.32 14.66
N GLY A 159 5.50 -5.68 15.80
CA GLY A 159 4.44 -6.12 16.70
C GLY A 159 3.02 -6.05 16.13
N THR A 160 2.83 -5.31 15.04
CA THR A 160 1.52 -5.20 14.35
C THR A 160 1.38 -6.18 13.18
N LEU A 161 2.45 -6.92 12.81
CA LEU A 161 2.43 -7.90 11.74
C LEU A 161 1.29 -8.93 11.83
N PRO A 162 0.90 -9.46 13.01
CA PRO A 162 -0.20 -10.41 13.10
C PRO A 162 -1.53 -9.85 12.58
N VAL A 163 -1.78 -8.54 12.72
CA VAL A 163 -2.97 -7.90 12.18
C VAL A 163 -2.99 -7.96 10.65
N LEU A 164 -1.85 -7.72 10.00
CA LEU A 164 -1.76 -7.81 8.54
C LEU A 164 -1.83 -9.27 8.06
N ALA A 165 -1.19 -10.18 8.78
CA ALA A 165 -1.24 -11.61 8.50
C ALA A 165 -2.62 -12.24 8.77
N SER A 166 -3.50 -11.56 9.50
CA SER A 166 -4.84 -12.08 9.82
C SER A 166 -5.68 -12.39 8.58
N ALA A 167 -5.41 -11.74 7.44
CA ALA A 167 -6.04 -12.01 6.15
C ALA A 167 -5.85 -13.46 5.65
N ILE A 168 -4.91 -14.23 6.20
CA ILE A 168 -4.66 -15.63 5.86
C ILE A 168 -5.73 -16.55 6.46
N ALA A 169 -6.23 -16.23 7.66
CA ALA A 169 -7.04 -17.15 8.47
C ALA A 169 -8.39 -16.58 8.91
N VAL A 170 -8.55 -15.26 8.92
CA VAL A 170 -9.76 -14.57 9.40
C VAL A 170 -10.66 -14.20 8.23
N ASP A 171 -11.96 -14.02 8.50
CA ASP A 171 -12.92 -13.52 7.52
C ASP A 171 -12.41 -12.24 6.81
N ARG A 172 -12.69 -12.16 5.51
CA ARG A 172 -12.22 -11.08 4.63
C ARG A 172 -12.63 -9.69 5.12
N MET A 173 -13.87 -9.52 5.59
CA MET A 173 -14.35 -8.22 6.06
C MET A 173 -13.63 -7.82 7.34
N LEU A 174 -13.50 -8.74 8.29
CA LEU A 174 -12.78 -8.48 9.53
C LEU A 174 -11.31 -8.18 9.28
N ALA A 175 -10.61 -8.96 8.44
CA ALA A 175 -9.21 -8.71 8.09
C ALA A 175 -9.01 -7.34 7.39
N ALA A 176 -9.90 -6.98 6.46
CA ALA A 176 -9.87 -5.68 5.79
C ALA A 176 -10.06 -4.51 6.78
N VAL A 177 -11.07 -4.61 7.66
CA VAL A 177 -11.34 -3.59 8.68
C VAL A 177 -10.16 -3.45 9.64
N MET A 178 -9.56 -4.56 10.05
CA MET A 178 -8.40 -4.57 10.93
C MET A 178 -7.16 -3.93 10.29
N ALA A 179 -6.87 -4.25 9.02
CA ALA A 179 -5.79 -3.61 8.27
C ALA A 179 -6.04 -2.11 8.03
N ALA A 180 -7.29 -1.72 7.73
CA ALA A 180 -7.68 -0.32 7.58
C ALA A 180 -7.56 0.47 8.89
N ALA A 181 -7.99 -0.12 10.00
CA ALA A 181 -7.86 0.46 11.33
C ALA A 181 -6.39 0.65 11.71
N LEU A 182 -5.54 -0.35 11.40
CA LEU A 182 -4.09 -0.23 11.61
C LEU A 182 -3.48 0.89 10.75
N ALA A 183 -3.86 0.97 9.47
CA ALA A 183 -3.39 2.04 8.58
C ALA A 183 -3.76 3.43 9.14
N ALA A 184 -5.01 3.61 9.55
CA ALA A 184 -5.48 4.86 10.12
C ALA A 184 -4.79 5.19 11.45
N ALA A 185 -4.65 4.21 12.34
CA ALA A 185 -4.00 4.39 13.64
C ALA A 185 -2.52 4.76 13.47
N MET A 186 -1.78 4.05 12.62
CA MET A 186 -0.36 4.33 12.36
C MET A 186 -0.16 5.71 11.70
N LEU A 187 -1.06 6.13 10.80
CA LEU A 187 -1.00 7.47 10.21
C LEU A 187 -1.30 8.55 11.26
N ALA A 188 -2.36 8.35 12.05
CA ALA A 188 -2.75 9.28 13.10
C ALA A 188 -1.59 9.44 14.10
N VAL A 189 -1.00 8.34 14.55
CA VAL A 189 0.12 8.35 15.48
C VAL A 189 1.38 8.96 14.85
N ALA A 190 1.64 8.77 13.55
CA ALA A 190 2.76 9.42 12.87
C ALA A 190 2.60 10.95 12.77
N LEU A 191 1.36 11.44 12.67
CA LEU A 191 1.04 12.86 12.49
C LEU A 191 0.76 13.61 13.81
N ILE A 192 0.32 12.89 14.85
CA ILE A 192 -0.03 13.46 16.15
C ILE A 192 1.21 13.41 17.05
N GLY A 193 1.84 14.57 17.24
CA GLY A 193 2.95 14.74 18.16
C GLY A 193 4.23 15.20 17.47
N ASN A 194 5.23 15.55 18.28
CA ASN A 194 6.54 15.96 17.79
C ASN A 194 7.53 14.79 17.86
N HIS A 195 7.44 13.88 16.89
CA HIS A 195 8.27 12.68 16.82
C HIS A 195 9.54 12.91 15.99
N PRO A 196 10.63 12.16 16.26
CA PRO A 196 11.80 12.17 15.40
C PRO A 196 11.42 11.80 13.95
N ARG A 197 12.03 12.48 12.98
CA ARG A 197 11.70 12.29 11.54
C ARG A 197 11.71 10.81 11.11
N ILE A 198 12.67 10.03 11.57
CA ILE A 198 12.77 8.61 11.23
C ILE A 198 11.54 7.81 11.68
N VAL A 199 10.96 8.14 12.84
CA VAL A 199 9.77 7.47 13.38
C VAL A 199 8.54 7.80 12.53
N VAL A 200 8.36 9.10 12.22
CA VAL A 200 7.28 9.55 11.33
C VAL A 200 7.38 8.85 9.98
N GLN A 201 8.58 8.74 9.41
CA GLN A 201 8.82 8.05 8.14
C GLN A 201 8.49 6.56 8.20
N THR A 202 8.96 5.84 9.22
CA THR A 202 8.68 4.40 9.38
C THR A 202 7.19 4.14 9.59
N TRP A 203 6.51 4.91 10.44
CA TRP A 203 5.10 4.71 10.75
C TRP A 203 4.17 5.14 9.61
N SER A 204 4.49 6.21 8.88
CA SER A 204 3.74 6.58 7.67
C SER A 204 3.93 5.57 6.53
N ALA A 205 5.15 5.05 6.34
CA ALA A 205 5.39 3.97 5.38
C ALA A 205 4.61 2.70 5.75
N TRP A 206 4.60 2.33 7.04
CA TRP A 206 3.86 1.17 7.52
C TRP A 206 2.33 1.34 7.42
N SER A 207 1.83 2.56 7.65
CA SER A 207 0.44 2.93 7.38
C SER A 207 0.10 2.75 5.90
N ALA A 208 0.96 3.18 4.98
CA ALA A 208 0.75 2.99 3.55
C ALA A 208 0.70 1.50 3.17
N ILE A 209 1.60 0.67 3.70
CA ILE A 209 1.58 -0.79 3.48
C ILE A 209 0.28 -1.39 4.03
N SER A 210 -0.15 -0.97 5.21
CA SER A 210 -1.39 -1.44 5.83
C SER A 210 -2.62 -1.04 5.02
N ALA A 211 -2.65 0.18 4.47
CA ALA A 211 -3.71 0.65 3.59
C ALA A 211 -3.77 -0.11 2.27
N LEU A 212 -2.61 -0.44 1.69
CA LEU A 212 -2.52 -1.30 0.51
C LEU A 212 -3.18 -2.65 0.79
N ILE A 213 -2.77 -3.33 1.87
CA ILE A 213 -3.32 -4.64 2.25
C ILE A 213 -4.82 -4.55 2.55
N ALA A 214 -5.26 -3.49 3.23
CA ALA A 214 -6.68 -3.28 3.50
C ALA A 214 -7.51 -3.20 2.22
N ILE A 215 -7.03 -2.44 1.21
CA ILE A 215 -7.72 -2.29 -0.07
C ILE A 215 -7.69 -3.58 -0.88
N THR A 216 -6.54 -4.27 -0.95
CA THR A 216 -6.43 -5.51 -1.71
C THR A 216 -7.31 -6.61 -1.13
N VAL A 217 -7.40 -6.72 0.20
CA VAL A 217 -8.28 -7.68 0.88
C VAL A 217 -9.76 -7.29 0.72
N ALA A 218 -10.11 -6.02 0.87
CA ALA A 218 -11.50 -5.55 0.80
C ALA A 218 -12.10 -5.60 -0.61
N PHE A 219 -11.33 -5.20 -1.62
CA PHE A 219 -11.82 -4.92 -2.98
C PHE A 219 -11.29 -5.86 -4.05
N ALA A 220 -10.75 -7.02 -3.64
CA ALA A 220 -10.16 -8.02 -4.53
C ALA A 220 -11.00 -8.22 -5.81
N GLY A 221 -10.36 -8.00 -6.96
CA GLY A 221 -11.01 -8.04 -8.27
C GLY A 221 -11.12 -6.66 -8.91
N TYR A 222 -12.09 -6.48 -9.80
CA TYR A 222 -12.12 -5.32 -10.72
C TYR A 222 -12.21 -3.94 -10.05
N ILE A 223 -12.59 -3.85 -8.77
CA ILE A 223 -12.74 -2.60 -8.01
C ILE A 223 -11.43 -2.19 -7.32
N GLU A 224 -10.48 -3.12 -7.15
CA GLU A 224 -9.20 -2.88 -6.48
C GLU A 224 -8.37 -1.77 -7.16
N ALA A 225 -8.20 -1.87 -8.48
CA ALA A 225 -7.43 -0.90 -9.27
C ALA A 225 -7.93 0.55 -9.12
N PRO A 226 -9.23 0.87 -9.37
CA PRO A 226 -9.71 2.23 -9.20
C PRO A 226 -9.64 2.72 -7.76
N VAL A 227 -9.87 1.87 -6.74
CA VAL A 227 -9.75 2.32 -5.34
C VAL A 227 -8.30 2.67 -5.00
N LEU A 228 -7.32 1.86 -5.41
CA LEU A 228 -5.90 2.17 -5.21
C LEU A 228 -5.47 3.44 -5.95
N LEU A 229 -5.93 3.63 -7.19
CA LEU A 229 -5.62 4.84 -7.96
C LEU A 229 -6.27 6.08 -7.35
N ALA A 230 -7.50 5.98 -6.84
CA ALA A 230 -8.16 7.06 -6.12
C ALA A 230 -7.37 7.45 -4.86
N LEU A 231 -6.94 6.46 -4.06
CA LEU A 231 -6.09 6.71 -2.90
C LEU A 231 -4.76 7.34 -3.32
N ALA A 232 -4.12 6.86 -4.39
CA ALA A 232 -2.88 7.41 -4.93
C ALA A 232 -3.03 8.90 -5.27
N VAL A 233 -4.12 9.28 -5.95
CA VAL A 233 -4.42 10.68 -6.28
C VAL A 233 -4.62 11.51 -5.01
N VAL A 234 -5.41 11.03 -4.04
CA VAL A 234 -5.66 11.74 -2.78
C VAL A 234 -4.35 11.98 -2.01
N VAL A 235 -3.52 10.94 -1.87
CA VAL A 235 -2.24 11.02 -1.16
C VAL A 235 -1.25 11.93 -1.90
N ALA A 236 -1.20 11.87 -3.24
CA ALA A 236 -0.33 12.73 -4.05
C ALA A 236 -0.70 14.22 -3.91
N VAL A 237 -2.00 14.54 -3.88
CA VAL A 237 -2.49 15.92 -3.74
C VAL A 237 -2.28 16.43 -2.31
N ALA A 238 -2.71 15.66 -1.31
CA ALA A 238 -2.62 16.05 0.10
C ALA A 238 -1.16 16.14 0.58
N GLY A 239 -0.32 15.18 0.16
CA GLY A 239 1.06 15.02 0.59
C GLY A 239 2.10 15.58 -0.37
N ARG A 240 1.72 16.46 -1.31
CA ARG A 240 2.62 16.95 -2.39
C ARG A 240 3.97 17.51 -1.93
N ARG A 241 4.06 18.00 -0.69
CA ARG A 241 5.29 18.57 -0.09
C ARG A 241 6.08 17.56 0.75
N ASP A 242 5.49 16.42 1.09
CA ASP A 242 6.13 15.38 1.89
C ASP A 242 6.71 14.29 0.98
N ALA A 243 7.95 13.85 1.29
CA ALA A 243 8.61 12.85 0.48
C ALA A 243 7.99 11.46 0.63
N VAL A 244 7.59 11.08 1.85
CA VAL A 244 7.02 9.76 2.11
C VAL A 244 5.66 9.65 1.45
N ALA A 245 4.81 10.66 1.60
CA ALA A 245 3.50 10.68 0.95
C ALA A 245 3.61 10.58 -0.58
N ARG A 246 4.58 11.26 -1.21
CA ARG A 246 4.83 11.09 -2.65
C ARG A 246 5.26 9.66 -3.00
N TRP A 247 6.18 9.06 -2.24
CA TRP A 247 6.59 7.66 -2.48
C TRP A 247 5.43 6.67 -2.27
N SER A 248 4.60 6.87 -1.24
CA SER A 248 3.40 6.08 -1.00
C SER A 248 2.39 6.22 -2.13
N ALA A 249 2.12 7.45 -2.60
CA ALA A 249 1.26 7.71 -3.74
C ALA A 249 1.78 7.05 -5.01
N THR A 250 3.09 7.14 -5.28
CA THR A 250 3.73 6.42 -6.39
C THR A 250 3.50 4.92 -6.28
N GLY A 251 3.71 4.33 -5.10
CA GLY A 251 3.48 2.91 -4.85
C GLY A 251 2.04 2.48 -5.15
N PHE A 252 1.05 3.18 -4.56
CA PHE A 252 -0.36 2.91 -4.81
C PHE A 252 -0.75 3.05 -6.28
N GLY A 253 -0.30 4.11 -6.94
CA GLY A 253 -0.68 4.36 -8.33
C GLY A 253 0.02 3.43 -9.32
N VAL A 254 1.27 3.03 -9.07
CA VAL A 254 1.95 2.00 -9.87
C VAL A 254 1.23 0.66 -9.74
N ILE A 255 0.96 0.20 -8.51
CA ILE A 255 0.24 -1.06 -8.28
C ILE A 255 -1.16 -0.99 -8.90
N GLY A 256 -1.90 0.10 -8.68
CA GLY A 256 -3.22 0.33 -9.28
C GLY A 256 -3.20 0.35 -10.81
N THR A 257 -2.17 0.93 -11.43
CA THR A 257 -2.00 0.93 -12.90
C THR A 257 -1.66 -0.46 -13.43
N VAL A 258 -0.83 -1.23 -12.72
CA VAL A 258 -0.51 -2.62 -13.09
C VAL A 258 -1.74 -3.51 -12.99
N LEU A 259 -2.55 -3.36 -11.94
CA LEU A 259 -3.83 -4.06 -11.79
C LEU A 259 -4.82 -3.64 -12.89
N PHE A 260 -4.90 -2.35 -13.20
CA PHE A 260 -5.70 -1.87 -14.32
C PHE A 260 -5.30 -2.55 -15.64
N TYR A 261 -4.00 -2.66 -15.92
CA TYR A 261 -3.50 -3.36 -17.10
C TYR A 261 -3.82 -4.87 -17.08
N SER A 262 -3.78 -5.51 -15.91
CA SER A 262 -4.13 -6.94 -15.79
C SER A 262 -5.61 -7.20 -16.10
N TYR A 263 -6.49 -6.25 -15.78
CA TYR A 263 -7.92 -6.30 -16.12
C TYR A 263 -8.24 -5.90 -17.56
N VAL A 264 -7.45 -5.00 -18.17
CA VAL A 264 -7.66 -4.52 -19.55
C VAL A 264 -6.41 -4.71 -20.42
N PRO A 265 -5.91 -5.95 -20.59
CA PRO A 265 -4.68 -6.19 -21.34
C PRO A 265 -4.85 -5.84 -22.82
N LEU A 266 -3.74 -5.52 -23.51
CA LEU A 266 -3.76 -5.04 -24.91
C LEU A 266 -4.60 -5.88 -25.86
N ARG A 267 -4.69 -7.21 -25.64
CA ARG A 267 -5.54 -8.11 -26.44
C ARG A 267 -7.02 -7.71 -26.46
N VAL A 268 -7.53 -7.14 -25.36
CA VAL A 268 -8.94 -6.69 -25.22
C VAL A 268 -9.18 -5.42 -26.03
N LEU A 269 -8.13 -4.63 -26.27
CA LEU A 269 -8.18 -3.47 -27.16
C LEU A 269 -7.95 -3.84 -28.63
N VAL A 270 -7.47 -5.05 -28.94
CA VAL A 270 -7.27 -5.47 -30.34
C VAL A 270 -8.42 -6.32 -30.84
N ARG A 271 -9.01 -7.14 -29.95
CA ARG A 271 -10.14 -8.01 -30.27
C ARG A 271 -11.37 -7.55 -29.50
N ALA A 272 -12.43 -7.27 -30.25
CA ALA A 272 -13.73 -6.96 -29.69
C ALA A 272 -14.18 -8.06 -28.72
N THR A 273 -14.38 -7.70 -27.47
CA THR A 273 -14.81 -8.60 -26.40
C THR A 273 -15.97 -7.99 -25.65
N ALA A 274 -17.00 -8.79 -25.40
CA ALA A 274 -18.13 -8.34 -24.60
C ALA A 274 -17.68 -8.31 -23.13
N ILE A 275 -17.84 -7.16 -22.48
CA ILE A 275 -17.45 -6.95 -21.09
C ILE A 275 -18.73 -6.72 -20.27
N PRO A 276 -18.93 -7.46 -19.16
CA PRO A 276 -20.04 -7.19 -18.24
C PRO A 276 -20.04 -5.73 -17.76
N THR A 277 -21.22 -5.12 -17.67
CA THR A 277 -21.39 -3.70 -17.30
C THR A 277 -20.62 -3.27 -16.05
N PRO A 278 -20.61 -4.03 -14.93
CA PRO A 278 -19.86 -3.62 -13.73
C PRO A 278 -18.35 -3.53 -13.97
N ILE A 279 -17.80 -4.44 -14.80
CA ILE A 279 -16.39 -4.45 -15.16
C ILE A 279 -16.09 -3.26 -16.08
N ALA A 280 -16.95 -2.99 -17.05
CA ALA A 280 -16.82 -1.84 -17.94
C ALA A 280 -16.82 -0.51 -17.16
N VAL A 281 -17.74 -0.33 -16.22
CA VAL A 281 -17.78 0.87 -15.35
C VAL A 281 -16.50 1.01 -14.53
N SER A 282 -16.01 -0.10 -13.97
CA SER A 282 -14.75 -0.09 -13.22
C SER A 282 -13.55 0.28 -14.09
N THR A 283 -13.48 -0.25 -15.32
CA THR A 283 -12.47 0.08 -16.32
C THR A 283 -12.52 1.56 -16.71
N LEU A 284 -13.71 2.13 -16.89
CA LEU A 284 -13.87 3.56 -17.20
C LEU A 284 -13.36 4.43 -16.05
N ALA A 285 -13.75 4.10 -14.82
CA ALA A 285 -13.29 4.80 -13.61
C ALA A 285 -11.76 4.70 -13.46
N ALA A 286 -11.21 3.50 -13.57
CA ALA A 286 -9.77 3.26 -13.48
C ALA A 286 -9.00 4.02 -14.58
N SER A 287 -9.50 4.07 -15.81
CA SER A 287 -8.87 4.83 -16.90
C SER A 287 -8.76 6.32 -16.57
N LEU A 288 -9.84 6.92 -16.07
CA LEU A 288 -9.85 8.33 -15.66
C LEU A 288 -8.89 8.58 -14.48
N LEU A 289 -8.84 7.65 -13.53
CA LEU A 289 -7.96 7.75 -12.36
C LEU A 289 -6.48 7.55 -12.73
N VAL A 290 -6.15 6.68 -13.68
CA VAL A 290 -4.79 6.54 -14.24
C VAL A 290 -4.35 7.85 -14.89
N ILE A 291 -5.20 8.46 -15.72
CA ILE A 291 -4.92 9.75 -16.35
C ILE A 291 -4.69 10.83 -15.28
N THR A 292 -5.57 10.90 -14.29
CA THR A 292 -5.49 11.88 -13.19
C THR A 292 -4.21 11.67 -12.37
N PHE A 293 -3.90 10.42 -12.02
CA PHE A 293 -2.70 10.05 -11.29
C PHE A 293 -1.43 10.44 -12.05
N ALA A 294 -1.35 10.11 -13.35
CA ALA A 294 -0.22 10.48 -14.19
C ALA A 294 0.00 12.01 -14.20
N VAL A 295 -1.06 12.79 -14.41
CA VAL A 295 -0.98 14.26 -14.42
C VAL A 295 -0.54 14.82 -13.06
N VAL A 296 -1.14 14.36 -11.97
CA VAL A 296 -0.81 14.82 -10.61
C VAL A 296 0.62 14.45 -10.26
N MET A 297 1.04 13.21 -10.50
CA MET A 297 2.40 12.75 -10.18
C MET A 297 3.45 13.46 -11.00
N THR A 298 3.27 13.63 -12.31
CA THR A 298 4.20 14.38 -13.14
C THR A 298 4.36 15.81 -12.61
N ARG A 299 3.27 16.50 -12.26
CA ARG A 299 3.34 17.86 -11.69
C ARG A 299 4.07 17.91 -10.34
N THR A 300 3.77 16.97 -9.44
CA THR A 300 4.39 16.94 -8.10
C THR A 300 5.87 16.52 -8.14
N CYS A 301 6.26 15.61 -9.03
CA CYS A 301 7.63 15.15 -9.16
C CYS A 301 8.52 16.12 -9.94
N VAL A 302 8.04 16.66 -11.06
CA VAL A 302 8.79 17.65 -11.86
C VAL A 302 8.99 18.94 -11.07
N GLY A 303 8.01 19.38 -10.27
CA GLY A 303 8.17 20.55 -9.41
C GLY A 303 9.15 20.34 -8.24
N ALA A 304 9.46 19.09 -7.88
CA ALA A 304 10.34 18.76 -6.77
C ALA A 304 11.75 18.33 -7.21
N ASN A 305 11.91 17.86 -8.46
CA ASN A 305 13.19 17.40 -8.99
C ASN A 305 13.81 18.46 -9.89
N ARG A 306 15.13 18.66 -9.76
CA ARG A 306 15.89 19.64 -10.55
C ARG A 306 16.57 19.04 -11.78
N ASP A 307 16.54 17.71 -11.89
CA ASP A 307 17.14 16.95 -12.99
C ASP A 307 16.18 16.87 -14.19
N SER A 308 16.62 17.39 -15.33
CA SER A 308 15.87 17.45 -16.59
C SER A 308 15.66 16.06 -17.20
N ASP A 309 16.63 15.15 -17.06
CA ASP A 309 16.62 13.86 -17.76
C ASP A 309 15.60 12.91 -17.13
N VAL A 310 15.59 12.85 -15.79
CA VAL A 310 14.61 12.07 -15.02
C VAL A 310 13.20 12.63 -15.24
N SER A 311 13.07 13.96 -15.32
CA SER A 311 11.78 14.62 -15.59
C SER A 311 11.26 14.27 -16.99
N GLY A 312 12.13 14.28 -18.00
CA GLY A 312 11.79 13.86 -19.36
C GLY A 312 11.32 12.40 -19.44
N LEU A 313 12.04 11.48 -18.78
CA LEU A 313 11.66 10.06 -18.72
C LEU A 313 10.29 9.86 -18.03
N LEU A 314 10.04 10.57 -16.92
CA LEU A 314 8.76 10.51 -16.21
C LEU A 314 7.61 11.02 -17.06
N ILE A 315 7.82 12.12 -17.80
CA ILE A 315 6.83 12.68 -18.73
C ILE A 315 6.54 11.68 -19.87
N ALA A 316 7.57 11.07 -20.45
CA ALA A 316 7.41 10.08 -21.52
C ALA A 316 6.64 8.83 -21.04
N ALA A 317 6.98 8.32 -19.85
CA ALA A 317 6.29 7.20 -19.23
C ALA A 317 4.82 7.55 -18.92
N ALA A 318 4.57 8.71 -18.30
CA ALA A 318 3.23 9.20 -18.00
C ALA A 318 2.39 9.37 -19.29
N SER A 319 2.99 9.92 -20.35
CA SER A 319 2.33 10.11 -21.65
C SER A 319 1.91 8.77 -22.26
N THR A 320 2.78 7.77 -22.21
CA THR A 320 2.49 6.41 -22.71
C THR A 320 1.30 5.80 -21.97
N VAL A 321 1.29 5.91 -20.64
CA VAL A 321 0.22 5.41 -19.78
C VAL A 321 -1.10 6.14 -20.04
N VAL A 322 -1.07 7.47 -20.24
CA VAL A 322 -2.25 8.28 -20.59
C VAL A 322 -2.83 7.86 -21.93
N VAL A 323 -2.00 7.69 -22.95
CA VAL A 323 -2.41 7.25 -24.30
C VAL A 323 -3.11 5.90 -24.25
N TYR A 324 -2.55 4.94 -23.50
CA TYR A 324 -3.17 3.65 -23.26
C TYR A 324 -4.50 3.79 -22.51
N ALA A 325 -4.56 4.55 -21.41
CA ALA A 325 -5.78 4.73 -20.62
C ALA A 325 -6.91 5.42 -21.39
N VAL A 326 -6.61 6.42 -22.22
CA VAL A 326 -7.59 7.07 -23.11
C VAL A 326 -8.16 6.07 -24.11
N THR A 327 -7.32 5.20 -24.67
CA THR A 327 -7.76 4.16 -25.60
C THR A 327 -8.62 3.12 -24.91
N ALA A 328 -8.21 2.66 -23.72
CA ALA A 328 -8.99 1.73 -22.91
C ALA A 328 -10.37 2.33 -22.54
N PHE A 329 -10.41 3.62 -22.16
CA PHE A 329 -11.64 4.32 -21.85
C PHE A 329 -12.59 4.38 -23.05
N THR A 330 -12.11 4.90 -24.18
CA THR A 330 -12.93 5.12 -25.39
C THR A 330 -13.43 3.81 -26.00
N VAL A 331 -12.58 2.78 -26.06
CA VAL A 331 -12.98 1.45 -26.55
C VAL A 331 -14.00 0.80 -25.62
N THR A 332 -13.77 0.86 -24.30
CA THR A 332 -14.72 0.28 -23.32
C THR A 332 -16.06 1.01 -23.36
N ALA A 333 -16.06 2.34 -23.43
CA ALA A 333 -17.27 3.15 -23.55
C ALA A 333 -18.01 2.84 -24.88
N GLY A 334 -17.27 2.75 -25.98
CA GLY A 334 -17.80 2.40 -27.29
C GLY A 334 -18.48 1.03 -27.28
N VAL A 335 -17.82 0.00 -26.76
CA VAL A 335 -18.39 -1.35 -26.63
C VAL A 335 -19.62 -1.38 -25.71
N LEU A 336 -19.61 -0.61 -24.62
CA LEU A 336 -20.73 -0.54 -23.69
C LEU A 336 -21.98 0.09 -24.33
N VAL A 337 -21.80 1.11 -25.17
CA VAL A 337 -22.91 1.84 -25.81
C VAL A 337 -23.37 1.18 -27.11
N GLY A 338 -22.43 0.74 -27.95
CA GLY A 338 -22.68 0.29 -29.33
C GLY A 338 -22.37 -1.18 -29.60
N GLY A 339 -22.10 -1.97 -28.56
CA GLY A 339 -21.77 -3.39 -28.67
C GLY A 339 -20.39 -3.67 -29.25
N THR A 340 -20.05 -4.96 -29.37
CA THR A 340 -18.72 -5.44 -29.82
C THR A 340 -18.44 -5.20 -31.31
N ALA A 341 -19.46 -4.92 -32.12
CA ALA A 341 -19.29 -4.61 -33.53
C ALA A 341 -19.05 -3.09 -33.74
N GLY A 342 -20.11 -2.32 -33.97
CA GLY A 342 -20.00 -0.89 -34.26
C GLY A 342 -19.41 -0.07 -33.09
N GLY A 343 -19.75 -0.42 -31.85
CA GLY A 343 -19.24 0.25 -30.66
C GLY A 343 -17.72 0.14 -30.47
N PHE A 344 -17.16 -1.03 -30.75
CA PHE A 344 -15.71 -1.25 -30.73
C PHE A 344 -14.98 -0.35 -31.74
N LEU A 345 -15.49 -0.28 -32.98
CA LEU A 345 -14.93 0.56 -34.04
C LEU A 345 -15.05 2.05 -33.71
N ALA A 346 -16.22 2.48 -33.23
CA ALA A 346 -16.47 3.85 -32.78
C ALA A 346 -15.53 4.24 -31.63
N GLY A 347 -15.26 3.33 -30.70
CA GLY A 347 -14.32 3.54 -29.62
C GLY A 347 -12.88 3.75 -30.10
N HIS A 348 -12.42 2.96 -31.07
CA HIS A 348 -11.08 3.14 -31.66
C HIS A 348 -10.93 4.42 -32.48
N MET A 349 -11.98 4.82 -33.21
CA MET A 349 -12.05 6.11 -33.86
C MET A 349 -11.96 7.24 -32.83
N ALA A 350 -12.77 7.18 -31.78
CA ALA A 350 -12.77 8.19 -30.72
C ALA A 350 -11.39 8.30 -30.05
N ALA A 351 -10.70 7.18 -29.82
CA ALA A 351 -9.32 7.17 -29.33
C ALA A 351 -8.39 8.00 -30.23
N THR A 352 -8.42 7.77 -31.55
CA THR A 352 -7.57 8.50 -32.52
C THR A 352 -7.88 9.99 -32.51
N ILE A 353 -9.16 10.37 -32.47
CA ILE A 353 -9.59 11.77 -32.38
C ILE A 353 -9.07 12.39 -31.08
N CYS A 354 -9.16 11.69 -29.95
CA CYS A 354 -8.62 12.15 -28.67
C CYS A 354 -7.09 12.33 -28.71
N TRP A 355 -6.34 11.42 -29.36
CA TRP A 355 -4.89 11.55 -29.49
C TRP A 355 -4.51 12.81 -30.28
N ILE A 356 -5.16 13.03 -31.43
CA ILE A 356 -4.92 14.21 -32.28
C ILE A 356 -5.39 15.51 -31.60
N GLY A 357 -6.53 15.47 -30.90
CA GLY A 357 -7.00 16.59 -30.08
C GLY A 357 -6.03 16.93 -28.94
N GLY A 358 -5.44 15.90 -28.30
CA GLY A 358 -4.38 16.07 -27.29
C GLY A 358 -3.13 16.72 -27.87
N ALA A 359 -2.70 16.31 -29.07
CA ALA A 359 -1.57 16.93 -29.77
C ALA A 359 -1.85 18.40 -30.08
N ALA A 360 -3.06 18.71 -30.58
CA ALA A 360 -3.50 20.08 -30.82
C ALA A 360 -3.50 20.93 -29.55
N ALA A 361 -3.99 20.39 -28.43
CA ALA A 361 -3.98 21.07 -27.15
C ALA A 361 -2.55 21.37 -26.66
N LEU A 362 -1.61 20.44 -26.86
CA LEU A 362 -0.19 20.66 -26.55
C LEU A 362 0.42 21.79 -27.39
N PHE A 363 0.13 21.86 -28.69
CA PHE A 363 0.59 22.96 -29.54
C PHE A 363 -0.03 24.31 -29.14
N VAL A 364 -1.33 24.34 -28.83
CA VAL A 364 -1.99 25.56 -28.32
C VAL A 364 -1.41 25.98 -26.98
N TYR A 365 -1.10 25.02 -26.09
CA TYR A 365 -0.44 25.29 -24.83
C TYR A 365 0.98 25.86 -25.04
N ALA A 366 1.74 25.30 -25.98
CA ALA A 366 3.06 25.80 -26.36
C ALA A 366 3.04 27.24 -26.87
N LEU A 367 1.96 27.66 -27.54
CA LEU A 367 1.77 29.04 -28.02
C LEU A 367 1.45 30.04 -26.91
N ARG A 368 1.05 29.58 -25.72
CA ARG A 368 0.74 30.43 -24.56
C ARG A 368 1.93 30.60 -23.62
N LEU A 369 3.07 29.97 -23.91
CA LEU A 369 4.28 30.06 -23.11
C LEU A 369 5.19 31.16 -23.67
N ASP A 370 5.53 32.14 -22.83
CA ASP A 370 6.35 33.31 -23.21
C ASP A 370 7.85 32.99 -23.28
N GLU A 371 8.31 31.92 -22.62
CA GLU A 371 9.72 31.48 -22.60
C GLU A 371 9.99 30.44 -23.69
N SER A 372 10.98 30.73 -24.56
CA SER A 372 11.35 29.86 -25.69
C SER A 372 11.83 28.46 -25.26
N GLU A 373 12.52 28.35 -24.12
CA GLU A 373 13.01 27.08 -23.59
C GLU A 373 11.87 26.14 -23.17
N ARG A 374 10.85 26.66 -22.48
CA ARG A 374 9.68 25.89 -22.04
C ARG A 374 8.72 25.54 -23.17
N ARG A 375 8.83 26.20 -24.31
CA ARG A 375 8.01 25.96 -25.50
C ARG A 375 8.43 24.70 -26.27
N THR A 376 9.68 24.27 -26.15
CA THR A 376 10.22 23.12 -26.90
C THR A 376 9.58 21.80 -26.47
N GLU A 377 9.41 21.57 -25.16
CA GLU A 377 8.84 20.34 -24.60
C GLU A 377 7.40 20.03 -25.05
N PRO A 378 6.42 20.96 -24.97
CA PRO A 378 5.06 20.67 -25.44
C PRO A 378 4.99 20.53 -26.97
N ILE A 379 5.89 21.17 -27.73
CA ILE A 379 5.98 21.00 -29.19
C ILE A 379 6.48 19.60 -29.52
N THR A 380 7.57 19.14 -28.90
CA THR A 380 8.11 17.79 -29.15
C THR A 380 7.11 16.71 -28.74
N ALA A 381 6.43 16.89 -27.60
CA ALA A 381 5.36 15.99 -27.17
C ALA A 381 4.17 15.99 -28.13
N GLY A 382 3.74 17.16 -28.62
CA GLY A 382 2.67 17.29 -29.62
C GLY A 382 3.02 16.63 -30.95
N LEU A 383 4.27 16.80 -31.42
CA LEU A 383 4.78 16.15 -32.64
C LEU A 383 4.86 14.63 -32.48
N ALA A 384 5.38 14.15 -31.36
CA ALA A 384 5.46 12.71 -31.06
C ALA A 384 4.07 12.07 -31.01
N LEU A 385 3.10 12.71 -30.34
CA LEU A 385 1.72 12.24 -30.25
C LEU A 385 1.04 12.26 -31.63
N THR A 386 1.31 13.28 -32.45
CA THR A 386 0.84 13.34 -33.84
C THR A 386 1.39 12.18 -34.66
N GLY A 387 2.70 11.92 -34.57
CA GLY A 387 3.35 10.79 -35.24
C GLY A 387 2.75 9.44 -34.81
N ALA A 388 2.54 9.25 -33.52
CA ALA A 388 1.91 8.04 -32.98
C ALA A 388 0.46 7.87 -33.46
N ALA A 389 -0.32 8.95 -33.50
CA ALA A 389 -1.68 8.93 -34.01
C ALA A 389 -1.73 8.62 -35.51
N MET A 390 -0.82 9.18 -36.32
CA MET A 390 -0.70 8.86 -37.74
C MET A 390 -0.28 7.39 -37.96
N ALA A 391 0.67 6.88 -37.17
CA ALA A 391 1.05 5.48 -37.22
C ALA A 391 -0.13 4.56 -36.88
N LYS A 392 -0.90 4.86 -35.82
CA LYS A 392 -2.13 4.11 -35.48
C LYS A 392 -3.16 4.16 -36.61
N LEU A 393 -3.39 5.35 -37.18
CA LEU A 393 -4.37 5.57 -38.24
C LEU A 393 -4.07 4.71 -39.48
N PHE A 394 -2.79 4.58 -39.86
CA PHE A 394 -2.39 3.75 -41.00
C PHE A 394 -2.24 2.26 -40.69
N LEU A 395 -1.67 1.90 -39.55
CA LEU A 395 -1.36 0.51 -39.22
C LEU A 395 -2.57 -0.25 -38.68
N PHE A 396 -3.35 0.39 -37.81
CA PHE A 396 -4.45 -0.27 -37.11
C PHE A 396 -5.81 0.16 -37.66
N ASP A 397 -6.07 1.46 -37.79
CA ASP A 397 -7.41 1.94 -38.16
C ASP A 397 -7.75 1.59 -39.62
N LEU A 398 -6.77 1.55 -40.53
CA LEU A 398 -7.00 1.14 -41.92
C LEU A 398 -7.38 -0.34 -42.04
N ALA A 399 -6.79 -1.19 -41.20
CA ALA A 399 -7.01 -2.63 -41.17
C ALA A 399 -8.26 -3.04 -40.36
N THR A 400 -8.66 -2.23 -39.38
CA THR A 400 -9.68 -2.61 -38.39
C THR A 400 -10.99 -1.85 -38.55
N LEU A 401 -10.97 -0.56 -38.97
CA LEU A 401 -12.20 0.23 -39.09
C LEU A 401 -12.95 -0.07 -40.39
N ASP A 402 -14.26 -0.27 -40.27
CA ASP A 402 -15.18 -0.32 -41.42
C ASP A 402 -15.25 1.02 -42.17
N GLY A 403 -15.66 0.96 -43.44
CA GLY A 403 -15.54 2.06 -44.41
C GLY A 403 -16.03 3.42 -43.91
N ILE A 404 -17.19 3.50 -43.26
CA ILE A 404 -17.74 4.76 -42.73
C ILE A 404 -16.89 5.30 -41.58
N PHE A 405 -16.49 4.43 -40.64
CA PHE A 405 -15.68 4.85 -39.49
C PHE A 405 -14.29 5.30 -39.92
N ARG A 406 -13.69 4.61 -40.89
CA ARG A 406 -12.41 5.00 -41.47
C ARG A 406 -12.50 6.37 -42.13
N VAL A 407 -13.48 6.60 -43.00
CA VAL A 407 -13.64 7.91 -43.69
C VAL A 407 -13.79 9.05 -42.69
N ALA A 408 -14.64 8.90 -41.69
CA ALA A 408 -14.84 9.93 -40.67
C ALA A 408 -13.56 10.21 -39.85
N ALA A 409 -12.82 9.17 -39.46
CA ALA A 409 -11.55 9.34 -38.76
C ALA A 409 -10.54 10.15 -39.60
N PHE A 410 -10.36 9.79 -40.88
CA PHE A 410 -9.43 10.49 -41.78
C PHE A 410 -9.82 11.95 -42.03
N ILE A 411 -11.12 12.25 -42.18
CA ILE A 411 -11.60 13.63 -42.36
C ILE A 411 -11.31 14.47 -41.11
N ILE A 412 -11.69 13.97 -39.93
CA ILE A 412 -11.52 14.72 -38.67
C ILE A 412 -10.03 14.96 -38.39
N VAL A 413 -9.22 13.89 -38.47
CA VAL A 413 -7.77 13.99 -38.25
C VAL A 413 -7.12 14.92 -39.28
N GLY A 414 -7.47 14.78 -40.56
CA GLY A 414 -6.96 15.63 -41.64
C GLY A 414 -7.29 17.11 -41.43
N LEU A 415 -8.52 17.43 -41.04
CA LEU A 415 -8.95 18.81 -40.75
C LEU A 415 -8.19 19.41 -39.56
N VAL A 416 -7.99 18.65 -38.48
CA VAL A 416 -7.23 19.13 -37.32
C VAL A 416 -5.76 19.38 -37.70
N LEU A 417 -5.13 18.48 -38.46
CA LEU A 417 -3.76 18.67 -38.94
C LEU A 417 -3.62 19.88 -39.86
N LEU A 418 -4.56 20.08 -40.79
CA LEU A 418 -4.60 21.27 -41.65
C LEU A 418 -4.75 22.56 -40.84
N GLY A 419 -5.63 22.56 -39.83
CA GLY A 419 -5.82 23.68 -38.92
C GLY A 419 -4.54 24.04 -38.14
N MET A 420 -3.85 23.03 -37.60
CA MET A 420 -2.58 23.22 -36.89
C MET A 420 -1.47 23.72 -37.83
N GLY A 421 -1.33 23.14 -39.02
CA GLY A 421 -0.33 23.55 -40.01
C GLY A 421 -0.55 24.99 -40.49
N ALA A 422 -1.79 25.37 -40.77
CA ALA A 422 -2.14 26.73 -41.15
C ALA A 422 -1.93 27.74 -40.01
N GLY A 423 -2.23 27.36 -38.76
CA GLY A 423 -1.99 28.17 -37.57
C GLY A 423 -0.51 28.42 -37.30
N TYR A 424 0.31 27.37 -37.43
CA TYR A 424 1.76 27.48 -37.28
C TYR A 424 2.38 28.38 -38.35
N ALA A 425 2.01 28.20 -39.63
CA ALA A 425 2.48 29.04 -40.74
C ALA A 425 2.13 30.52 -40.53
N ARG A 426 0.94 30.81 -39.98
CA ARG A 426 0.49 32.18 -39.69
C ARG A 426 1.22 32.80 -38.49
N SER A 427 1.67 31.99 -37.53
CA SER A 427 2.49 32.45 -36.41
C SER A 427 3.92 32.80 -36.84
N LEU A 428 4.52 32.05 -37.77
CA LEU A 428 5.81 32.41 -38.39
C LEU A 428 5.74 33.65 -39.28
N ALA A 429 4.58 33.93 -39.88
CA ALA A 429 4.39 35.13 -40.71
C ALA A 429 4.18 36.42 -39.90
N ARG A 430 4.04 36.32 -38.57
CA ARG A 430 3.86 37.46 -37.65
C ARG A 430 5.10 37.78 -36.80
N THR A 431 6.08 36.88 -36.80
CA THR A 431 7.47 37.13 -36.40
C THR A 431 8.25 37.65 -37.58
#